data_AF-Q1LM31-F1
#
_entry.id   AF-Q1LM31-F1
#
_cell.length_a   1.000
_cell.length_b   1.000
_cell.length_c   1.000
_cell.angle_alpha   90.00
_cell.angle_beta   90.00
_cell.angle_gamma   90.00
#
_symmetry.space_group_name_H-M   'P 1'
#
loop_
_entity.id
_entity.type
_entity.pdbx_description
1 polymer ?
#
loop_
_entity_poly.entity_id
_entity_poly.type
_entity_poly.pdbx_seq_one_letter_code
_entity_poly.pdbx_strand_id
1 'polypeptide(L)'
;MAFGIQSIDRQTLKNNVVGLAKAAKIFNIPTTISTVESESFSGYTFPELLDVFPNAKTLERSSMNSWDDQKVRDALKAAGRKKIVAAGLWTEVCITTFALCAMQDAGYEFYVVADACGGNTREAHDYAMQRMIQAGVVPVTWQQVLLEWQRDWAHHDTYDAVMQLVKEHSGAYGMGVDYAYTMVHKAAQRTATPHESLAPVPAR
;
A
#
# COMPACT_ATOMS: atom_id res chain seq x y z
N MET A 1 -5.03 15.82 3.12
CA MET A 1 -5.28 15.49 1.70
C MET A 1 -6.27 14.35 1.47
N ALA A 2 -6.31 13.29 2.29
CA ALA A 2 -7.15 12.12 2.00
C ALA A 2 -8.66 12.40 1.87
N PHE A 3 -9.18 13.46 2.52
CA PHE A 3 -10.59 13.84 2.42
C PHE A 3 -11.00 14.38 1.04
N GLY A 4 -10.07 14.86 0.22
CA GLY A 4 -10.36 15.35 -1.13
C GLY A 4 -10.52 14.23 -2.17
N ILE A 5 -10.27 12.98 -1.79
CA ILE A 5 -10.23 11.86 -2.74
C ILE A 5 -11.64 11.40 -3.09
N GLN A 6 -11.91 11.28 -4.39
CA GLN A 6 -13.17 10.76 -4.92
C GLN A 6 -12.99 9.63 -5.94
N SER A 7 -11.76 9.29 -6.32
CA SER A 7 -11.50 8.20 -7.27
C SER A 7 -11.61 6.79 -6.66
N ILE A 8 -11.54 6.67 -5.33
CA ILE A 8 -11.62 5.43 -4.56
C ILE A 8 -12.22 5.72 -3.18
N ASP A 9 -12.89 4.73 -2.58
CA ASP A 9 -13.32 4.80 -1.19
C ASP A 9 -12.10 4.99 -0.26
N ARG A 10 -12.21 5.95 0.67
CA ARG A 10 -11.10 6.37 1.54
C ARG A 10 -10.72 5.30 2.57
N GLN A 11 -11.68 4.50 3.03
CA GLN A 11 -11.40 3.37 3.92
C GLN A 11 -10.60 2.30 3.17
N THR A 12 -11.01 2.00 1.94
CA THR A 12 -10.31 1.07 1.04
C THR A 12 -8.89 1.55 0.73
N LEU A 13 -8.72 2.82 0.37
CA LEU A 13 -7.40 3.41 0.13
C LEU A 13 -6.47 3.26 1.35
N LYS A 14 -6.96 3.63 2.54
CA LYS A 14 -6.19 3.51 3.78
C LYS A 14 -5.82 2.05 4.06
N ASN A 15 -6.77 1.13 3.91
CA ASN A 15 -6.52 -0.30 4.05
C ASN A 15 -5.41 -0.78 3.11
N ASN A 16 -5.50 -0.40 1.83
CA ASN A 16 -4.59 -0.86 0.79
C ASN A 16 -3.17 -0.31 0.97
N VAL A 17 -3.02 0.97 1.31
CA VAL A 17 -1.68 1.56 1.52
C VAL A 17 -1.01 1.01 2.78
N VAL A 18 -1.77 0.73 3.85
CA VAL A 18 -1.26 0.05 5.05
C VAL A 18 -0.91 -1.41 4.74
N GLY A 19 -1.73 -2.10 3.95
CA GLY A 19 -1.45 -3.45 3.47
C GLY A 19 -0.16 -3.53 2.64
N LEU A 20 0.05 -2.58 1.73
CA LEU A 20 1.28 -2.42 0.96
C LEU A 20 2.50 -2.16 1.87
N ALA A 21 2.38 -1.27 2.85
CA ALA A 21 3.44 -0.99 3.81
C ALA A 21 3.84 -2.23 4.62
N LYS A 22 2.85 -2.99 5.12
CA LYS A 22 3.09 -4.26 5.81
C LYS A 22 3.75 -5.29 4.88
N ALA A 23 3.33 -5.38 3.62
CA ALA A 23 3.98 -6.24 2.64
C ALA A 23 5.45 -5.85 2.45
N ALA A 24 5.75 -4.56 2.29
CA ALA A 24 7.12 -4.07 2.15
C ALA A 24 7.98 -4.45 3.36
N LYS A 25 7.42 -4.38 4.58
CA LYS A 25 8.09 -4.83 5.80
C LYS A 25 8.38 -6.33 5.81
N ILE A 26 7.42 -7.18 5.44
CA ILE A 26 7.60 -8.65 5.38
C ILE A 26 8.77 -9.02 4.47
N PHE A 27 8.88 -8.36 3.31
CA PHE A 27 9.90 -8.65 2.30
C PHE A 27 11.16 -7.79 2.42
N ASN A 28 11.33 -7.06 3.52
CA ASN A 28 12.49 -6.20 3.79
C ASN A 28 12.78 -5.20 2.64
N ILE A 29 11.72 -4.64 2.05
CA ILE A 29 11.84 -3.64 0.99
C ILE A 29 12.21 -2.29 1.62
N PRO A 30 13.33 -1.65 1.20
CA PRO A 30 13.67 -0.31 1.66
C PRO A 30 12.53 0.66 1.36
N THR A 31 12.02 1.32 2.40
CA THR A 31 10.81 2.14 2.30
C THR A 31 11.12 3.59 2.64
N THR A 32 10.70 4.51 1.78
CA THR A 32 10.79 5.96 1.97
C THR A 32 9.40 6.54 2.14
N ILE A 33 9.18 7.32 3.20
CA ILE A 33 7.92 8.01 3.46
C ILE A 33 8.16 9.51 3.25
N SER A 34 7.53 10.09 2.22
CA SER A 34 7.58 11.54 1.96
C SER A 34 6.25 12.19 2.28
N THR A 35 6.27 13.39 2.82
CA THR A 35 5.10 14.19 3.20
C THR A 35 5.22 15.60 2.64
N VAL A 36 4.11 16.30 2.43
CA VAL A 36 4.11 17.67 1.87
C VAL A 36 3.09 18.50 2.61
N GLU A 37 3.46 19.67 3.12
CA GLU A 37 2.57 20.59 3.86
C GLU A 37 1.86 19.91 5.06
N SER A 38 2.60 19.09 5.83
CA SER A 38 2.04 18.26 6.93
C SER A 38 1.39 19.08 8.04
N GLU A 39 1.94 20.25 8.36
CA GLU A 39 1.44 21.16 9.40
C GLU A 39 0.45 22.21 8.83
N SER A 40 0.00 22.01 7.59
CA SER A 40 -0.79 22.96 6.81
C SER A 40 -1.92 22.21 6.08
N PHE A 41 -2.16 22.50 4.80
CA PHE A 41 -3.24 21.98 3.98
C PHE A 41 -3.31 20.44 3.94
N SER A 42 -2.18 19.75 3.98
CA SER A 42 -2.18 18.31 3.74
C SER A 42 -2.49 17.47 4.98
N GLY A 43 -2.13 17.95 6.16
CA GLY A 43 -2.20 17.19 7.40
C GLY A 43 -1.20 16.02 7.45
N TYR A 44 -1.10 15.42 8.64
CA TYR A 44 -0.20 14.30 8.88
C TYR A 44 -0.57 13.03 8.10
N THR A 45 0.44 12.20 7.86
CA THR A 45 0.30 10.85 7.28
C THR A 45 -0.53 9.96 8.21
N PHE A 46 -1.17 8.93 7.65
CA PHE A 46 -1.94 7.96 8.44
C PHE A 46 -1.06 7.33 9.54
N PRO A 47 -1.48 7.38 10.82
CA PRO A 47 -0.70 6.84 11.92
C PRO A 47 -0.45 5.33 11.74
N GLU A 48 -1.42 4.59 11.21
CA GLU A 48 -1.28 3.15 10.96
C GLU A 48 -0.19 2.81 9.94
N LEU A 49 0.13 3.73 9.02
CA LEU A 49 1.25 3.57 8.09
C LEU A 49 2.59 3.84 8.79
N LEU A 50 2.63 4.84 9.68
CA LEU A 50 3.82 5.17 10.46
C LEU A 50 4.14 4.06 11.47
N ASP A 51 3.12 3.43 12.08
CA ASP A 51 3.28 2.32 13.03
C ASP A 51 3.90 1.06 12.39
N VAL A 52 3.80 0.90 11.06
CA VAL A 52 4.53 -0.16 10.35
C VAL A 52 6.04 0.08 10.46
N PHE A 53 6.48 1.33 10.42
CA PHE A 53 7.88 1.77 10.43
C PHE A 53 8.15 2.81 11.53
N PRO A 54 8.08 2.43 12.82
CA PRO A 54 8.07 3.38 13.95
C PRO A 54 9.33 4.25 14.07
N ASN A 55 10.44 3.82 13.46
CA ASN A 55 11.71 4.55 13.48
C ASN A 55 12.00 5.30 12.16
N ALA A 56 11.13 5.18 11.16
CA ALA A 56 11.32 5.86 9.88
C ALA A 56 11.02 7.35 10.03
N LYS A 57 11.94 8.18 9.53
CA LYS A 57 11.71 9.62 9.42
C LYS A 57 10.86 9.89 8.18
N THR A 58 9.84 10.72 8.33
CA THR A 58 9.13 11.31 7.18
C THR A 58 10.00 12.37 6.53
N LEU A 59 10.02 12.40 5.21
CA LEU A 59 10.72 13.40 4.41
C LEU A 59 9.74 14.49 4.01
N GLU A 60 9.66 15.54 4.84
CA GLU A 60 8.84 16.71 4.54
C GLU A 60 9.43 17.51 3.37
N ARG A 61 8.58 17.80 2.38
CA ARG A 61 8.88 18.57 1.17
C ARG A 61 7.87 19.70 0.98
N SER A 62 8.23 20.73 0.23
CA SER A 62 7.33 21.80 -0.20
C SER A 62 6.80 21.60 -1.63
N SER A 63 7.64 21.09 -2.54
CA SER A 63 7.21 20.76 -3.91
C SER A 63 6.23 19.60 -3.89
N MET A 64 5.22 19.65 -4.78
CA MET A 64 4.30 18.55 -5.01
C MET A 64 4.97 17.38 -5.78
N ASN A 65 6.07 17.62 -6.47
CA ASN A 65 6.89 16.57 -7.07
C ASN A 65 7.91 16.05 -6.04
N SER A 66 7.78 14.79 -5.60
CA SER A 66 8.73 14.20 -4.66
C SER A 66 10.16 14.13 -5.20
N TRP A 67 10.35 14.15 -6.53
CA TRP A 67 11.67 14.13 -7.16
C TRP A 67 12.44 15.44 -6.97
N ASP A 68 11.77 16.56 -6.69
CA ASP A 68 12.43 17.84 -6.48
C ASP A 68 13.16 17.93 -5.13
N ASP A 69 12.82 17.06 -4.16
CA ASP A 69 13.43 17.06 -2.84
C ASP A 69 14.69 16.18 -2.80
N GLN A 70 15.82 16.78 -2.43
CA GLN A 70 17.11 16.09 -2.39
C GLN A 70 17.14 14.92 -1.40
N LYS A 71 16.42 15.00 -0.27
CA LYS A 71 16.39 13.92 0.73
C LYS A 71 15.68 12.69 0.16
N VAL A 72 14.64 12.88 -0.65
CA VAL A 72 13.97 11.79 -1.38
C VAL A 72 14.95 11.12 -2.36
N ARG A 73 15.66 11.91 -3.17
CA ARG A 73 16.65 11.39 -4.13
C ARG A 73 17.77 10.62 -3.43
N ASP A 74 18.28 11.16 -2.33
CA ASP A 74 19.33 10.53 -1.52
C ASP A 74 18.86 9.22 -0.89
N ALA A 75 17.63 9.18 -0.36
CA ALA A 75 17.03 7.98 0.20
C ALA A 75 16.88 6.86 -0.87
N LEU A 76 16.38 7.20 -2.06
CA LEU A 76 16.26 6.26 -3.18
C LEU A 76 17.62 5.76 -3.67
N LYS A 77 18.61 6.66 -3.75
CA LYS A 77 19.99 6.29 -4.10
C LYS A 77 20.61 5.35 -3.06
N ALA A 78 20.42 5.63 -1.77
CA ALA A 78 20.90 4.81 -0.66
C ALA A 78 20.23 3.43 -0.62
N ALA A 79 18.97 3.32 -1.04
CA ALA A 79 18.27 2.04 -1.18
C ALA A 79 18.91 1.12 -2.24
N GLY A 80 19.65 1.69 -3.21
CA GLY A 80 20.39 0.92 -4.22
C GLY A 80 19.51 0.09 -5.15
N ARG A 81 18.23 0.46 -5.29
CA ARG A 81 17.26 -0.25 -6.17
C ARG A 81 17.04 0.52 -7.47
N LYS A 82 16.64 -0.19 -8.53
CA LYS A 82 16.28 0.41 -9.84
C LYS A 82 14.78 0.49 -10.08
N LYS A 83 14.00 -0.32 -9.35
CA LYS A 83 12.54 -0.35 -9.41
C LYS A 83 11.96 0.39 -8.21
N ILE A 84 10.97 1.24 -8.46
CA ILE A 84 10.22 1.97 -7.44
C ILE A 84 8.78 1.48 -7.49
N VAL A 85 8.29 0.95 -6.36
CA VAL A 85 6.88 0.71 -6.14
C VAL A 85 6.31 1.93 -5.41
N ALA A 86 5.46 2.70 -6.08
CA ALA A 86 4.98 3.98 -5.58
C ALA A 86 3.47 3.95 -5.29
N ALA A 87 3.09 4.47 -4.13
CA ALA A 87 1.72 4.71 -3.73
C ALA A 87 1.63 6.08 -3.03
N GLY A 88 0.49 6.76 -3.13
CA GLY A 88 0.30 8.03 -2.44
C GLY A 88 -0.65 8.99 -3.16
N LEU A 89 -0.59 10.25 -2.73
CA LEU A 89 -1.60 11.26 -3.04
C LEU A 89 -0.99 12.60 -3.48
N TRP A 90 -1.59 13.30 -4.45
CA TRP A 90 -2.60 12.79 -5.38
C TRP A 90 -1.96 12.10 -6.58
N THR A 91 -2.75 11.25 -7.22
CA THR A 91 -2.34 10.47 -8.38
C THR A 91 -1.87 11.37 -9.52
N GLU A 92 -2.70 12.35 -9.86
CA GLU A 92 -2.53 13.30 -10.96
C GLU A 92 -1.48 14.38 -10.71
N VAL A 93 -1.02 14.51 -9.47
CA VAL A 93 -0.02 15.51 -9.08
C VAL A 93 1.26 14.83 -8.60
N CYS A 94 1.30 14.39 -7.34
CA CYS A 94 2.52 13.94 -6.69
C CYS A 94 3.08 12.67 -7.31
N ILE A 95 2.23 11.68 -7.58
CA ILE A 95 2.69 10.39 -8.14
C ILE A 95 3.10 10.56 -9.60
N THR A 96 2.29 11.27 -10.40
CA THR A 96 2.58 11.50 -11.82
C THR A 96 3.89 12.25 -12.02
N THR A 97 4.07 13.39 -11.34
CA THR A 97 5.30 14.19 -11.51
C THR A 97 6.54 13.47 -10.98
N PHE A 98 6.42 12.78 -9.84
CA PHE A 98 7.50 11.98 -9.27
C PHE A 98 7.95 10.88 -10.23
N ALA A 99 7.02 10.08 -10.76
CA ALA A 99 7.34 8.98 -11.66
C ALA A 99 8.02 9.50 -12.94
N LEU A 100 7.42 10.50 -13.61
CA LEU A 100 7.94 11.00 -14.87
C LEU A 100 9.36 11.58 -14.72
N CYS A 101 9.61 12.41 -13.69
CA CYS A 101 10.93 13.01 -13.49
C CYS A 101 11.97 11.98 -13.03
N ALA A 102 11.62 11.06 -12.12
CA ALA A 102 12.56 10.04 -11.66
C ALA A 102 12.94 9.04 -12.76
N MET A 103 12.00 8.69 -13.64
CA MET A 103 12.27 7.90 -14.84
C MET A 103 13.18 8.65 -15.82
N GLN A 104 12.85 9.91 -16.13
CA GLN A 104 13.59 10.71 -17.11
C GLN A 104 15.01 11.03 -16.66
N ASP A 105 15.19 11.46 -15.40
CA ASP A 105 16.47 11.98 -14.92
C ASP A 105 17.43 10.91 -14.42
N ALA A 106 16.90 9.80 -13.90
CA ALA A 106 17.70 8.77 -13.24
C ALA A 106 17.46 7.34 -13.74
N GLY A 107 16.55 7.16 -14.71
CA GLY A 107 16.30 5.86 -15.33
C GLY A 107 15.69 4.82 -14.38
N TYR A 108 14.93 5.25 -13.37
CA TYR A 108 14.16 4.32 -12.54
C TYR A 108 13.05 3.66 -13.35
N GLU A 109 12.73 2.41 -13.00
CA GLU A 109 11.50 1.75 -13.45
C GLU A 109 10.40 1.99 -12.41
N PHE A 110 9.22 2.41 -12.83
CA PHE A 110 8.12 2.73 -11.93
C PHE A 110 6.97 1.73 -12.01
N TYR A 111 6.54 1.27 -10.85
CA TYR A 111 5.36 0.46 -10.63
C TYR A 111 4.42 1.26 -9.72
N VAL A 112 3.31 1.75 -10.24
CA VAL A 112 2.37 2.58 -9.47
C VAL A 112 1.23 1.71 -8.95
N VAL A 113 1.05 1.69 -7.63
CA VAL A 113 0.04 0.89 -6.95
C VAL A 113 -1.29 1.64 -7.00
N ALA A 114 -2.05 1.43 -8.07
CA ALA A 114 -3.22 2.24 -8.43
C ALA A 114 -4.30 2.23 -7.33
N ASP A 115 -4.53 1.09 -6.68
CA ASP A 115 -5.51 0.94 -5.61
C ASP A 115 -5.00 1.38 -4.22
N ALA A 116 -3.75 1.84 -4.13
CA ALA A 116 -3.19 2.57 -3.00
C ALA A 116 -2.88 4.04 -3.35
N CYS A 117 -3.38 4.51 -4.49
CA CYS A 117 -3.36 5.89 -4.96
C CYS A 117 -4.79 6.45 -5.04
N GLY A 118 -4.91 7.77 -4.99
CA GLY A 118 -6.20 8.45 -5.10
C GLY A 118 -6.08 9.81 -5.77
N GLY A 119 -7.09 10.20 -6.54
CA GLY A 119 -7.23 11.51 -7.16
C GLY A 119 -8.48 12.25 -6.70
N ASN A 120 -8.54 13.55 -6.97
CA ASN A 120 -9.68 14.39 -6.56
C ASN A 120 -10.98 14.04 -7.28
N THR A 121 -10.88 13.52 -8.50
CA THR A 121 -11.98 12.90 -9.22
C THR A 121 -11.52 11.59 -9.85
N ARG A 122 -12.47 10.77 -10.29
CA ARG A 122 -12.16 9.54 -11.02
C ARG A 122 -11.44 9.83 -12.33
N GLU A 123 -11.87 10.85 -13.06
CA GLU A 123 -11.28 11.27 -14.33
C GLU A 123 -9.84 11.75 -14.13
N ALA A 124 -9.57 12.53 -13.08
CA ALA A 124 -8.22 13.00 -12.79
C ALA A 124 -7.26 11.82 -12.53
N HIS A 125 -7.69 10.84 -11.72
CA HIS A 125 -6.92 9.62 -11.47
C HIS A 125 -6.71 8.80 -12.76
N ASP A 126 -7.77 8.57 -13.53
CA ASP A 126 -7.74 7.72 -14.72
C ASP A 126 -6.84 8.32 -15.82
N TYR A 127 -6.96 9.62 -16.11
CA TYR A 127 -6.11 10.28 -17.10
C TYR A 127 -4.66 10.42 -16.66
N ALA A 128 -4.41 10.56 -15.35
CA ALA A 128 -3.06 10.50 -14.80
C ALA A 128 -2.42 9.11 -14.99
N MET A 129 -3.18 8.03 -14.75
CA MET A 129 -2.73 6.66 -15.05
C MET A 129 -2.43 6.50 -16.53
N GLN A 130 -3.34 6.92 -17.42
CA GLN A 130 -3.11 6.82 -18.86
C GLN A 130 -1.84 7.56 -19.29
N ARG A 131 -1.62 8.77 -18.79
CA ARG A 131 -0.38 9.54 -19.06
C ARG A 131 0.87 8.81 -18.57
N MET A 132 0.84 8.27 -17.36
CA MET A 132 1.97 7.53 -16.80
C MET A 132 2.25 6.22 -17.57
N ILE A 133 1.20 5.49 -17.96
CA ILE A 133 1.31 4.27 -18.79
C ILE A 133 1.98 4.60 -20.13
N GLN A 134 1.57 5.69 -20.79
CA GLN A 134 2.18 6.15 -22.05
C GLN A 134 3.67 6.47 -21.91
N ALA A 135 4.11 6.88 -20.72
CA ALA A 135 5.51 7.15 -20.40
C ALA A 135 6.29 5.91 -19.94
N GLY A 136 5.64 4.74 -19.82
CA GLY A 136 6.27 3.47 -19.45
C GLY A 136 6.13 3.05 -17.98
N VAL A 137 5.28 3.73 -17.20
CA VAL A 137 4.94 3.28 -15.84
C VAL A 137 4.07 2.02 -15.91
N VAL A 138 4.34 1.05 -15.03
CA VAL A 138 3.56 -0.18 -14.91
C VAL A 138 2.52 -0.05 -13.78
N PRO A 139 1.21 0.02 -14.07
CA PRO A 139 0.20 0.02 -13.02
C PRO A 139 0.07 -1.38 -12.38
N VAL A 140 -0.04 -1.42 -11.05
CA VAL A 140 -0.22 -2.64 -10.26
C VAL A 140 -1.22 -2.38 -9.13
N THR A 141 -1.61 -3.42 -8.40
CA THR A 141 -2.41 -3.33 -7.16
C THR A 141 -1.65 -3.84 -5.96
N TRP A 142 -2.01 -3.44 -4.74
CA TRP A 142 -1.24 -3.80 -3.54
C TRP A 142 -1.21 -5.32 -3.33
N GLN A 143 -2.33 -6.00 -3.58
CA GLN A 143 -2.44 -7.45 -3.45
C GLN A 143 -1.58 -8.16 -4.51
N GLN A 144 -1.55 -7.64 -5.73
CA GLN A 144 -0.67 -8.15 -6.77
C GLN A 144 0.79 -7.99 -6.36
N VAL A 145 1.21 -6.82 -5.88
CA VAL A 145 2.59 -6.59 -5.40
C VAL A 145 2.98 -7.57 -4.30
N LEU A 146 2.11 -7.77 -3.29
CA LEU A 146 2.33 -8.75 -2.22
C LEU A 146 2.60 -10.15 -2.78
N LEU A 147 1.76 -10.62 -3.71
CA LEU A 147 1.87 -11.96 -4.27
C LEU A 147 3.00 -12.08 -5.29
N GLU A 148 3.39 -10.98 -5.95
CA GLU A 148 4.58 -10.91 -6.79
C GLU A 148 5.89 -10.94 -6.00
N TRP A 149 5.89 -10.55 -4.73
CA TRP A 149 7.04 -10.75 -3.84
C TRP A 149 7.06 -12.14 -3.23
N GLN A 150 5.90 -12.70 -2.85
CA GLN A 150 5.82 -14.08 -2.37
C GLN A 150 6.22 -15.08 -3.46
N ARG A 151 5.70 -14.90 -4.68
CA ARG A 151 5.80 -15.74 -5.90
C ARG A 151 5.36 -17.19 -5.78
N ASP A 152 5.86 -17.90 -4.79
CA ASP A 152 5.67 -19.33 -4.62
C ASP A 152 5.26 -19.63 -3.17
N TRP A 153 4.24 -20.46 -3.01
CA TRP A 153 3.79 -20.90 -1.69
C TRP A 153 4.75 -21.91 -1.04
N ALA A 154 5.68 -22.49 -1.80
CA ALA A 154 6.80 -23.26 -1.26
C ALA A 154 7.81 -22.39 -0.48
N HIS A 155 7.78 -21.05 -0.61
CA HIS A 155 8.59 -20.15 0.21
C HIS A 155 7.98 -19.97 1.60
N HIS A 156 8.28 -20.90 2.50
CA HIS A 156 7.67 -20.96 3.82
C HIS A 156 8.16 -19.86 4.76
N ASP A 157 9.35 -19.30 4.54
CA ASP A 157 9.95 -18.26 5.40
C ASP A 157 9.05 -17.02 5.55
N THR A 158 8.26 -16.68 4.53
CA THR A 158 7.32 -15.56 4.52
C THR A 158 5.85 -15.98 4.55
N TYR A 159 5.55 -17.28 4.42
CA TYR A 159 4.19 -17.80 4.23
C TYR A 159 3.23 -17.34 5.33
N ASP A 160 3.58 -17.58 6.60
CA ASP A 160 2.70 -17.26 7.73
C ASP A 160 2.46 -15.76 7.86
N ALA A 161 3.50 -14.95 7.65
CA ALA A 161 3.40 -13.49 7.68
C ALA A 161 2.50 -12.96 6.55
N VAL A 162 2.62 -13.53 5.34
CA VAL A 162 1.76 -13.20 4.20
C VAL A 162 0.32 -13.64 4.45
N MET A 163 0.09 -14.84 4.98
CA MET A 163 -1.26 -15.32 5.31
C MET A 163 -1.92 -14.45 6.38
N GLN A 164 -1.16 -14.02 7.39
CA GLN A 164 -1.67 -13.09 8.40
C GLN A 164 -2.07 -11.75 7.78
N LEU A 165 -1.21 -11.19 6.92
CA LEU A 165 -1.52 -9.95 6.18
C LEU A 165 -2.77 -10.11 5.31
N VAL A 166 -2.92 -11.25 4.62
CA VAL A 166 -4.09 -11.54 3.79
C VAL A 166 -5.38 -11.57 4.61
N LYS A 167 -5.35 -12.24 5.76
CA LYS A 167 -6.49 -12.30 6.69
C LYS A 167 -6.89 -10.93 7.22
N GLU A 168 -5.94 -10.02 7.39
CA GLU A 168 -6.17 -8.67 7.90
C GLU A 168 -6.64 -7.67 6.84
N HIS A 169 -6.07 -7.71 5.62
CA HIS A 169 -6.20 -6.62 4.65
C HIS A 169 -6.85 -7.02 3.32
N SER A 170 -7.01 -8.31 3.01
CA SER A 170 -7.51 -8.78 1.70
C SER A 170 -9.02 -9.04 1.65
N GLY A 171 -9.80 -8.49 2.59
CA GLY A 171 -11.26 -8.57 2.59
C GLY A 171 -11.79 -10.00 2.40
N ALA A 172 -12.56 -10.22 1.32
CA ALA A 172 -13.16 -11.52 1.01
C ALA A 172 -12.12 -12.65 0.85
N TYR A 173 -10.92 -12.36 0.35
CA TYR A 173 -9.87 -13.38 0.26
C TYR A 173 -9.42 -13.81 1.68
N GLY A 174 -9.18 -12.86 2.57
CA GLY A 174 -8.86 -13.12 3.98
C GLY A 174 -9.96 -13.91 4.70
N MET A 175 -11.22 -13.55 4.47
CA MET A 175 -12.38 -14.31 4.98
C MET A 175 -12.39 -15.76 4.49
N GLY A 176 -12.07 -15.98 3.22
CA GLY A 176 -11.97 -17.33 2.65
C GLY A 176 -10.86 -18.16 3.30
N VAL A 177 -9.71 -17.55 3.60
CA VAL A 177 -8.62 -18.22 4.32
C VAL A 177 -9.06 -18.61 5.73
N ASP A 178 -9.65 -17.68 6.50
CA ASP A 178 -10.15 -17.98 7.84
C ASP A 178 -11.24 -19.08 7.82
N TYR A 179 -12.15 -19.04 6.85
CA TYR A 179 -13.15 -20.07 6.65
C TYR A 179 -12.52 -21.43 6.33
N ALA A 180 -11.57 -21.52 5.40
CA ALA A 180 -10.94 -22.77 5.03
C ALA A 180 -10.17 -23.40 6.20
N TYR A 181 -9.36 -22.60 6.92
CA TYR A 181 -8.62 -23.09 8.08
C TYR A 181 -9.56 -23.65 9.16
N THR A 182 -10.64 -22.95 9.46
CA THR A 182 -11.56 -23.35 10.54
C THR A 182 -12.53 -24.46 10.12
N MET A 183 -13.23 -24.29 8.99
CA MET A 183 -14.32 -25.18 8.60
C MET A 183 -13.85 -26.41 7.83
N VAL A 184 -12.80 -26.29 7.02
CA VAL A 184 -12.27 -27.39 6.21
C VAL A 184 -11.16 -28.12 6.96
N HIS A 185 -10.15 -27.39 7.46
CA HIS A 185 -8.98 -27.99 8.12
C HIS A 185 -9.12 -28.16 9.64
N LYS A 186 -10.24 -27.72 10.23
CA LYS A 186 -10.52 -27.85 11.67
C LYS A 186 -9.48 -27.19 12.58
N ALA A 187 -8.77 -26.18 12.08
CA ALA A 187 -7.89 -25.35 12.88
C ALA A 187 -8.69 -24.48 13.86
N ALA A 188 -8.03 -23.98 14.90
CA ALA A 188 -8.63 -23.02 15.83
C ALA A 188 -9.03 -21.71 15.10
N GLN A 189 -10.03 -21.02 15.65
CA GLN A 189 -10.39 -19.68 15.19
C GLN A 189 -9.22 -18.71 15.43
N ARG A 190 -9.05 -17.73 14.54
CA ARG A 190 -7.98 -16.71 14.63
C ARG A 190 -8.07 -15.81 15.86
N THR A 191 -9.24 -15.71 16.50
CA THR A 191 -9.45 -14.85 17.66
C THR A 191 -8.47 -15.21 18.79
N ALA A 192 -7.91 -14.20 19.45
CA ALA A 192 -7.10 -14.39 20.65
C ALA A 192 -7.94 -14.92 21.84
N THR A 193 -9.25 -14.64 21.81
CA THR A 193 -10.19 -15.04 22.86
C THR A 193 -11.32 -15.85 22.22
N PRO A 194 -11.33 -17.19 22.37
CA PRO A 194 -12.44 -18.01 21.90
C PRO A 194 -13.75 -17.65 22.61
N HIS A 195 -14.85 -17.65 21.87
CA HIS A 195 -16.19 -17.39 22.41
C HIS A 195 -17.04 -18.66 22.32
N GLU A 196 -17.66 -19.05 23.44
CA GLU A 196 -18.62 -20.15 23.47
C GLU A 196 -19.90 -19.73 22.73
N SER A 197 -20.36 -20.58 21.80
CA SER A 197 -21.67 -20.41 21.16
C SER A 197 -22.67 -21.34 21.85
N LEU A 198 -23.67 -20.75 22.51
CA LEU A 198 -24.75 -21.52 23.13
C LEU A 198 -25.55 -22.28 22.06
N ALA A 199 -25.99 -23.50 22.39
CA ALA A 199 -26.78 -24.31 21.47
C ALA A 199 -28.13 -23.63 21.14
N PRO A 200 -28.63 -23.74 19.90
CA PRO A 200 -29.89 -23.12 19.51
C PRO A 200 -31.06 -23.74 20.29
N VAL A 201 -31.89 -22.89 20.91
CA VAL A 201 -33.14 -23.27 21.58
C VAL A 201 -34.31 -22.67 20.78
N PRO A 202 -35.10 -23.48 20.05
CA PRO A 202 -36.25 -22.98 19.31
C PRO A 202 -37.27 -22.31 20.23
N ALA A 203 -37.77 -21.14 19.83
CA ALA A 203 -38.87 -20.47 20.53
C ALA A 203 -40.16 -21.31 20.41
N ARG A 204 -40.96 -21.34 21.48
CA ARG A 204 -42.25 -22.03 21.54
C ARG A 204 -43.40 -21.05 21.43
#